data_AF-A0A9D4CF34-F1
#
_entry.id   AF-A0A9D4CF34-F1
#
_cell.length_a   1.000
_cell.length_b   1.000
_cell.length_c   1.000
_cell.angle_alpha   90.00
_cell.angle_beta   90.00
_cell.angle_gamma   90.00
#
_symmetry.space_group_name_H-M   'P 1'
#
loop_
_entity.id
_entity.type
_entity.pdbx_description
1 polymer ?
#
loop_
_entity_poly.entity_id
_entity_poly.type
_entity_poly.pdbx_seq_one_letter_code
_entity_poly.pdbx_strand_id
1 'polypeptide(L)'
;MGPKIVMIQKMLEDLMYFIMILMVFVVSYAIASHSILYPNSPLTWQTVIQVIRMSYWNIYGELFLDDIEGDSGCTFNEILWGNGTYLRCPSELGKVVVPILMGVYMLVVSVLLLNLLVAMFSNTFANVHTETEKYWCFHRYSLINEYLTRPVLCPPFVVLYPLLLLVRYICCKRGNDQDRKNYFKRKLKNTEHERELIQWENVIAYEYQQKLSENLDIKVDISNEILSRIELQQEKMQSSHLAMQDQIKWIVDTLRKSHTAQTRGKVSGAIQRDPEEMSC
;
A
#
# COMPACT_ATOMS: atom_id res chain seq x y z
N MET A 1 3.42 24.10 0.96
CA MET A 1 2.45 23.41 0.08
C MET A 1 3.12 22.39 -0.86
N GLY A 2 4.35 22.62 -1.36
CA GLY A 2 4.99 21.70 -2.31
C GLY A 2 5.23 20.24 -1.88
N PRO A 3 5.60 19.87 -0.63
CA PRO A 3 5.78 18.46 -0.26
C PRO A 3 4.48 17.68 -0.39
N LYS A 4 3.38 18.32 0.02
CA LYS A 4 2.04 17.74 0.01
C LYS A 4 1.57 17.47 -1.42
N ILE A 5 1.92 18.34 -2.37
CA ILE A 5 1.56 18.15 -3.78
C ILE A 5 2.32 16.95 -4.38
N VAL A 6 3.62 16.83 -4.12
CA VAL A 6 4.43 15.68 -4.58
C VAL A 6 3.92 14.37 -3.96
N MET A 7 3.52 14.41 -2.69
CA MET A 7 2.91 13.27 -2.00
C MET A 7 1.57 12.86 -2.63
N ILE A 8 0.69 13.83 -2.92
CA ILE A 8 -0.60 13.58 -3.58
C ILE A 8 -0.40 12.99 -4.97
N GLN A 9 0.57 13.50 -5.74
CA GLN A 9 0.84 12.99 -7.09
C GLN A 9 1.26 11.51 -7.07
N LYS A 10 2.09 11.11 -6.10
CA LYS A 10 2.49 9.70 -5.89
C LYS A 10 1.29 8.83 -5.49
N MET A 11 0.39 9.34 -4.65
CA MET A 11 -0.83 8.63 -4.28
C MET A 11 -1.84 8.50 -5.42
N LEU A 12 -1.87 9.46 -6.35
CA LEU A 12 -2.73 9.42 -7.53
C LEU A 12 -2.30 8.32 -8.51
N GLU A 13 -1.02 7.97 -8.56
CA GLU A 13 -0.54 6.83 -9.36
C GLU A 13 -1.14 5.51 -8.86
N ASP A 14 -1.14 5.29 -7.55
CA ASP A 14 -1.77 4.12 -6.93
C ASP A 14 -3.30 4.13 -7.09
N LEU A 15 -3.92 5.32 -7.02
CA LEU A 15 -5.35 5.50 -7.27
C LEU A 15 -5.73 5.10 -8.71
N MET A 16 -4.89 5.37 -9.70
CA MET A 16 -5.18 5.00 -11.08
C MET A 16 -5.34 3.48 -11.25
N TYR A 17 -4.47 2.68 -10.61
CA TYR A 17 -4.60 1.22 -10.62
C TYR A 17 -5.89 0.76 -9.95
N PHE A 18 -6.27 1.39 -8.85
CA PHE A 18 -7.54 1.11 -8.17
C PHE A 18 -8.75 1.43 -9.06
N ILE A 19 -8.74 2.60 -9.73
CA ILE A 19 -9.81 3.00 -10.65
C ILE A 19 -9.94 1.98 -11.80
N MET A 20 -8.84 1.44 -12.32
CA MET A 20 -8.90 0.40 -13.35
C MET A 20 -9.63 -0.86 -12.88
N ILE A 21 -9.38 -1.31 -11.65
CA ILE A 21 -10.08 -2.46 -11.05
C ILE A 21 -11.56 -2.13 -10.83
N LEU A 22 -11.87 -0.94 -10.30
CA LEU A 22 -13.23 -0.46 -10.11
C LEU A 22 -14.02 -0.45 -11.43
N MET A 23 -13.41 0.02 -12.52
CA MET A 23 -14.05 0.08 -13.83
C MET A 23 -14.46 -1.31 -14.34
N VAL A 24 -13.68 -2.36 -14.08
CA VAL A 24 -14.04 -3.74 -14.45
C VAL A 24 -15.32 -4.19 -13.72
N PHE A 25 -15.45 -3.86 -12.43
CA PHE A 25 -16.67 -4.18 -11.66
C PHE A 25 -17.87 -3.33 -12.08
N VAL A 26 -17.67 -2.04 -12.36
CA VAL A 26 -18.73 -1.15 -12.86
C VAL A 26 -19.27 -1.63 -14.20
N VAL A 27 -18.39 -1.90 -15.16
CA VAL A 27 -18.79 -2.30 -16.52
C VAL A 27 -19.47 -3.66 -16.53
N SER A 28 -19.01 -4.61 -15.71
CA SER A 28 -19.66 -5.93 -15.62
C SER A 28 -21.09 -5.84 -15.04
N TYR A 29 -21.30 -5.09 -13.97
CA TYR A 29 -22.63 -4.84 -13.42
C TYR A 29 -23.53 -4.04 -14.39
N ALA A 30 -22.99 -3.00 -15.02
CA ALA A 30 -23.66 -2.20 -16.04
C ALA A 30 -24.26 -3.07 -17.16
N ILE A 31 -23.42 -3.89 -17.78
CA ILE A 31 -23.85 -4.74 -18.90
C ILE A 31 -24.84 -5.80 -18.42
N ALA A 32 -24.59 -6.44 -17.28
CA ALA A 32 -25.46 -7.49 -16.74
C ALA A 32 -26.86 -6.95 -16.39
N SER A 33 -26.93 -5.85 -15.63
CA SER A 33 -28.20 -5.24 -15.23
C SER A 33 -29.01 -4.76 -16.43
N HIS A 34 -28.38 -4.06 -17.38
CA HIS A 34 -29.06 -3.57 -18.57
C HIS A 34 -29.56 -4.71 -19.48
N SER A 35 -28.78 -5.79 -19.63
CA SER A 35 -29.17 -6.94 -20.45
C SER A 35 -30.40 -7.67 -19.90
N ILE A 36 -30.53 -7.72 -18.57
CA ILE A 36 -31.68 -8.34 -17.90
C ILE A 36 -32.90 -7.41 -17.96
N LEU A 37 -32.71 -6.10 -17.77
CA LEU A 37 -33.80 -5.13 -17.71
C LEU A 37 -34.43 -4.86 -19.09
N TYR A 38 -33.60 -4.74 -20.13
CA TYR A 38 -34.01 -4.38 -21.49
C TYR A 38 -33.45 -5.37 -22.55
N PRO A 39 -34.04 -6.58 -22.67
CA PRO A 39 -33.56 -7.61 -23.60
C PRO A 39 -33.62 -7.13 -25.06
N ASN A 40 -32.71 -7.52 -25.95
CA ASN A 40 -32.71 -7.10 -27.37
C ASN A 40 -32.67 -5.57 -27.60
N SER A 41 -32.06 -4.80 -26.70
CA SER A 41 -31.81 -3.37 -26.92
C SER A 41 -30.70 -3.17 -27.96
N PRO A 42 -30.83 -2.20 -28.89
CA PRO A 42 -29.76 -1.89 -29.83
C PRO A 42 -28.56 -1.30 -29.09
N LEU A 43 -27.36 -1.79 -29.42
CA LEU A 43 -26.12 -1.29 -28.85
C LEU A 43 -25.76 0.06 -29.49
N THR A 44 -26.35 1.15 -28.98
CA THR A 44 -25.97 2.51 -29.37
C THR A 44 -24.98 3.10 -28.38
N TRP A 45 -24.15 4.05 -28.85
CA TRP A 45 -23.21 4.78 -27.99
C TRP A 45 -23.91 5.49 -26.82
N GLN A 46 -25.13 5.98 -27.05
CA GLN A 46 -25.95 6.62 -26.03
C GLN A 46 -26.35 5.64 -24.93
N THR A 47 -26.77 4.43 -25.31
CA THR A 47 -27.11 3.36 -24.37
C THR A 47 -25.90 3.00 -23.49
N VAL A 48 -24.72 2.85 -24.08
CA VAL A 48 -23.48 2.53 -23.33
C VAL A 48 -23.18 3.61 -22.29
N ILE A 49 -23.23 4.89 -22.66
CA ILE A 49 -23.00 6.00 -21.73
C ILE A 49 -24.04 6.01 -20.62
N GLN A 50 -25.33 5.84 -20.97
CA GLN A 50 -26.42 5.86 -20.00
C GLN A 50 -26.28 4.76 -18.96
N VAL A 51 -25.95 3.53 -19.38
CA VAL A 51 -25.79 2.38 -18.50
C VAL A 51 -24.59 2.55 -17.57
N ILE A 52 -23.43 2.97 -18.10
CA ILE A 52 -22.24 3.23 -17.27
C ILE A 52 -22.53 4.35 -16.27
N ARG A 53 -23.22 5.41 -16.70
CA ARG A 53 -23.60 6.54 -15.84
C ARG A 53 -24.52 6.07 -14.70
N MET A 54 -25.52 5.25 -14.99
CA MET A 54 -26.43 4.70 -13.98
C MET A 54 -25.66 3.85 -12.95
N SER A 55 -24.80 2.94 -13.41
CA SER A 55 -23.96 2.12 -12.51
C SER A 55 -22.94 2.94 -11.71
N TYR A 56 -22.45 4.07 -12.25
CA TYR A 56 -21.56 4.98 -11.54
C TYR A 56 -22.27 5.71 -10.39
N TRP A 57 -23.46 6.28 -10.64
CA TRP A 57 -24.26 6.96 -9.61
C TRP A 57 -24.69 6.00 -8.50
N ASN A 58 -25.01 4.75 -8.88
CA ASN A 58 -25.28 3.68 -7.94
C ASN A 58 -24.15 3.56 -6.88
N ILE A 59 -22.86 3.69 -7.23
CA ILE A 59 -21.75 3.63 -6.24
C ILE A 59 -21.94 4.63 -5.08
N TYR A 60 -22.50 5.81 -5.37
CA TYR A 60 -22.71 6.86 -4.38
C TYR A 60 -24.02 6.71 -3.59
N GLY A 61 -24.81 5.67 -3.87
CA GLY A 61 -26.07 5.38 -3.19
C GLY A 61 -27.31 6.02 -3.83
N GLU A 62 -27.16 6.66 -4.99
CA GLU A 62 -28.31 7.13 -5.78
C GLU A 62 -28.92 5.95 -6.53
N LEU A 63 -30.10 5.50 -6.08
CA LEU A 63 -30.80 4.35 -6.65
C LEU A 63 -31.94 4.85 -7.55
N PHE A 64 -31.79 4.70 -8.86
CA PHE A 64 -32.85 5.00 -9.83
C PHE A 64 -33.90 3.87 -9.85
N LEU A 65 -34.58 3.66 -8.71
CA LEU A 65 -35.59 2.62 -8.53
C LEU A 65 -36.81 2.87 -9.45
N ASP A 66 -37.18 4.13 -9.64
CA ASP A 66 -38.29 4.53 -10.52
C ASP A 66 -38.08 4.07 -11.97
N ASP A 67 -36.83 4.10 -12.46
CA ASP A 67 -36.45 3.63 -13.80
C ASP A 67 -36.48 2.09 -13.92
N ILE A 68 -36.36 1.37 -12.80
CA ILE A 68 -36.35 -0.10 -12.73
C ILE A 68 -37.77 -0.65 -12.52
N GLU A 69 -38.58 0.00 -11.69
CA GLU A 69 -39.96 -0.39 -11.39
C GLU A 69 -40.90 -0.06 -12.56
N GLY A 70 -40.57 0.98 -13.33
CA GLY A 70 -41.23 1.37 -14.57
C GLY A 70 -42.41 2.31 -14.34
N ASP A 71 -42.35 3.49 -14.97
CA ASP A 71 -43.43 4.46 -14.94
C ASP A 71 -44.62 4.03 -15.85
N SER A 72 -45.82 4.47 -15.49
CA SER A 72 -47.11 4.20 -16.14
C SER A 72 -47.20 4.63 -17.62
N GLY A 73 -46.19 5.35 -18.15
CA GLY A 73 -46.09 5.81 -19.53
C GLY A 73 -45.16 5.01 -20.45
N CYS A 74 -44.68 3.83 -20.04
CA CYS A 74 -43.76 3.02 -20.83
C CYS A 74 -44.47 2.12 -21.87
N THR A 75 -43.75 1.67 -22.91
CA THR A 75 -44.26 0.73 -23.92
C THR A 75 -43.30 -0.45 -24.17
N PHE A 76 -43.87 -1.60 -24.52
CA PHE A 76 -43.11 -2.78 -24.98
C PHE A 76 -42.92 -2.81 -26.51
N ASN A 77 -43.64 -1.98 -27.26
CA ASN A 77 -43.67 -2.03 -28.72
C ASN A 77 -42.44 -1.35 -29.34
N GLU A 78 -41.68 -2.09 -30.14
CA GLU A 78 -40.42 -1.68 -30.79
C GLU A 78 -40.54 -0.38 -31.60
N ILE A 79 -41.64 -0.20 -32.31
CA ILE A 79 -41.84 0.97 -33.17
C ILE A 79 -42.02 2.25 -32.34
N LEU A 80 -42.67 2.15 -31.17
CA LEU A 80 -43.01 3.29 -30.32
C LEU A 80 -41.81 3.78 -29.48
N TRP A 81 -41.00 2.86 -28.96
CA TRP A 81 -39.78 3.26 -28.23
C TRP A 81 -38.59 3.55 -29.17
N GLY A 82 -38.52 2.89 -30.34
CA GLY A 82 -37.46 3.14 -31.32
C GLY A 82 -37.53 4.54 -31.95
N ASN A 83 -38.72 5.14 -32.04
CA ASN A 83 -38.92 6.51 -32.52
C ASN A 83 -38.74 7.58 -31.42
N GLY A 84 -38.40 7.18 -30.18
CA GLY A 84 -38.20 8.08 -29.04
C GLY A 84 -39.49 8.72 -28.49
N THR A 85 -40.67 8.28 -28.93
CA THR A 85 -41.96 8.84 -28.50
C THR A 85 -42.41 8.38 -27.11
N TYR A 86 -41.98 7.19 -26.69
CA TYR A 86 -42.31 6.59 -25.40
C TYR A 86 -41.08 5.87 -24.82
N LEU A 87 -40.95 5.82 -23.49
CA LEU A 87 -39.90 5.06 -22.81
C LEU A 87 -40.15 3.56 -22.93
N ARG A 88 -39.07 2.78 -22.95
CA ARG A 88 -39.13 1.33 -22.99
C ARG A 88 -39.49 0.78 -21.60
N CYS A 89 -40.44 -0.15 -21.52
CA CYS A 89 -40.75 -0.80 -20.23
C CYS A 89 -39.66 -1.82 -19.80
N PRO A 90 -39.33 -1.89 -18.50
CA PRO A 90 -38.45 -2.91 -17.95
C PRO A 90 -39.11 -4.30 -17.97
N SER A 91 -38.31 -5.35 -18.10
CA SER A 91 -38.79 -6.74 -18.06
C SER A 91 -39.26 -7.14 -16.65
N GLU A 92 -40.29 -7.99 -16.56
CA GLU A 92 -40.81 -8.49 -15.27
C GLU A 92 -39.76 -9.26 -14.46
N LEU A 93 -38.86 -9.99 -15.14
CA LEU A 93 -37.72 -10.64 -14.50
C LEU A 93 -36.70 -9.62 -13.98
N GLY A 94 -36.44 -8.57 -14.75
CA GLY A 94 -35.49 -7.53 -14.41
C GLY A 94 -35.90 -6.73 -13.18
N LYS A 95 -37.20 -6.44 -13.03
CA LYS A 95 -37.75 -5.78 -11.83
C LYS A 95 -37.39 -6.48 -10.52
N VAL A 96 -37.27 -7.81 -10.54
CA VAL A 96 -36.95 -8.62 -9.35
C VAL A 96 -35.44 -8.85 -9.22
N VAL A 97 -34.76 -9.20 -10.32
CA VAL A 97 -33.36 -9.63 -10.30
C VAL A 97 -32.39 -8.45 -10.17
N VAL A 98 -32.67 -7.33 -10.84
CA VAL A 98 -31.76 -6.18 -10.89
C VAL A 98 -31.59 -5.50 -9.52
N PRO A 99 -32.64 -5.31 -8.69
CA PRO A 99 -32.46 -4.78 -7.33
C PRO A 99 -31.62 -5.69 -6.43
N ILE A 100 -31.76 -7.01 -6.54
CA ILE A 100 -30.94 -7.98 -5.77
C ILE A 100 -29.47 -7.87 -6.21
N LEU A 101 -29.22 -7.86 -7.53
CA LEU A 101 -27.89 -7.69 -8.10
C LEU A 101 -27.26 -6.35 -7.71
N MET A 102 -28.08 -5.28 -7.68
CA MET A 102 -27.69 -3.96 -7.21
C MET A 102 -27.24 -4.00 -5.75
N GLY A 103 -28.00 -4.65 -4.86
CA GLY A 103 -27.61 -4.81 -3.45
C GLY A 103 -26.27 -5.52 -3.27
N VAL A 104 -26.03 -6.61 -4.00
CA VAL A 104 -24.74 -7.33 -3.97
C VAL A 104 -23.61 -6.45 -4.52
N TYR A 105 -23.85 -5.75 -5.63
CA TYR A 105 -22.89 -4.81 -6.22
C TYR A 105 -22.51 -3.69 -5.25
N MET A 106 -23.49 -3.05 -4.61
CA MET A 106 -23.28 -2.01 -3.60
C MET A 106 -22.43 -2.52 -2.45
N LEU A 107 -22.70 -3.74 -1.96
CA LEU A 107 -21.93 -4.33 -0.86
C LEU A 107 -20.48 -4.55 -1.28
N VAL A 108 -20.24 -5.11 -2.47
CA VAL A 108 -18.88 -5.32 -2.99
C VAL A 108 -18.14 -3.99 -3.14
N VAL A 109 -18.74 -2.96 -3.72
CA VAL A 109 -18.07 -1.67 -3.92
C VAL A 109 -17.87 -0.90 -2.61
N SER A 110 -18.88 -0.84 -1.75
CA SER A 110 -18.81 -0.08 -0.49
C SER A 110 -17.97 -0.77 0.59
N VAL A 111 -18.04 -2.10 0.70
CA VAL A 111 -17.36 -2.85 1.78
C VAL A 111 -15.99 -3.37 1.35
N LEU A 112 -15.81 -3.80 0.09
CA LEU A 112 -14.50 -4.32 -0.34
C LEU A 112 -13.65 -3.21 -0.94
N LEU A 113 -14.19 -2.46 -1.91
CA LEU A 113 -13.39 -1.50 -2.68
C LEU A 113 -13.02 -0.25 -1.87
N LEU A 114 -13.95 0.38 -1.12
CA LEU A 114 -13.59 1.53 -0.28
C LEU A 114 -12.62 1.16 0.85
N ASN A 115 -12.81 0.02 1.50
CA ASN A 115 -11.92 -0.43 2.58
C ASN A 115 -10.51 -0.75 2.06
N LEU A 116 -10.41 -1.37 0.88
CA LEU A 116 -9.11 -1.58 0.23
C LEU A 116 -8.47 -0.27 -0.24
N LEU A 117 -9.26 0.69 -0.74
CA LEU A 117 -8.76 2.01 -1.15
C LEU A 117 -8.16 2.78 0.04
N VAL A 118 -8.86 2.80 1.17
CA VAL A 118 -8.39 3.45 2.39
C VAL A 118 -7.12 2.76 2.92
N ALA A 119 -7.07 1.43 2.88
CA ALA A 119 -5.88 0.67 3.28
C ALA A 119 -4.66 0.97 2.39
N MET A 120 -4.85 1.00 1.06
CA MET A 120 -3.80 1.36 0.11
C MET A 120 -3.32 2.79 0.30
N PHE A 121 -4.24 3.75 0.45
CA PHE A 121 -3.87 5.14 0.73
C PHE A 121 -3.12 5.30 2.04
N SER A 122 -3.51 4.60 3.10
CA SER A 122 -2.78 4.62 4.38
C SER A 122 -1.36 4.07 4.23
N ASN A 123 -1.21 2.94 3.54
CA ASN A 123 0.10 2.33 3.30
C ASN A 123 1.02 3.20 2.42
N THR A 124 0.50 3.73 1.32
CA THR A 124 1.23 4.66 0.45
C THR A 124 1.53 5.96 1.18
N PHE A 125 0.62 6.46 2.02
CA PHE A 125 0.90 7.64 2.87
C PHE A 125 2.11 7.40 3.76
N ALA A 126 2.13 6.29 4.48
CA ALA A 126 3.24 5.94 5.36
C ALA A 126 4.57 5.82 4.56
N ASN A 127 4.55 5.16 3.41
CA ASN A 127 5.73 4.93 2.58
C ASN A 127 6.24 6.21 1.88
N VAL A 128 5.33 7.09 1.45
CA VAL A 128 5.70 8.31 0.73
C VAL A 128 6.08 9.42 1.70
N HIS A 129 5.52 9.45 2.91
CA HIS A 129 5.84 10.47 3.91
C HIS A 129 7.34 10.49 4.27
N THR A 130 7.97 9.32 4.40
CA THR A 130 9.41 9.19 4.76
C THR A 130 10.35 9.72 3.68
N GLU A 131 9.98 9.60 2.40
CA GLU A 131 10.82 10.06 1.29
C GLU A 131 10.50 11.50 0.84
N THR A 132 9.28 11.99 1.07
CA THR A 132 8.86 13.33 0.64
C THR A 132 9.61 14.49 1.28
N GLU A 133 10.13 14.33 2.50
CA GLU A 133 10.94 15.37 3.13
C GLU A 133 12.21 15.68 2.33
N LYS A 134 12.88 14.63 1.81
CA LYS A 134 14.08 14.78 0.97
C LYS A 134 13.74 15.49 -0.34
N TYR A 135 12.68 15.04 -1.02
CA TYR A 135 12.20 15.66 -2.26
C TYR A 135 11.80 17.11 -2.04
N TRP A 136 11.15 17.42 -0.90
CA TRP A 136 10.80 18.79 -0.56
C TRP A 136 12.02 19.65 -0.30
N CYS A 137 13.01 19.17 0.43
CA CYS A 137 14.25 19.90 0.65
C CYS A 137 14.95 20.22 -0.69
N PHE A 138 14.99 19.27 -1.61
CA PHE A 138 15.52 19.49 -2.97
C PHE A 138 14.68 20.50 -3.77
N HIS A 139 13.36 20.32 -3.79
CA HIS A 139 12.46 21.21 -4.52
C HIS A 139 12.47 22.63 -3.94
N ARG A 140 12.55 22.77 -2.61
CA ARG A 140 12.70 24.03 -1.91
C ARG A 140 14.01 24.72 -2.30
N TYR A 141 15.12 23.98 -2.36
CA TYR A 141 16.39 24.53 -2.84
C TYR A 141 16.26 25.06 -4.27
N SER A 142 15.67 24.26 -5.17
CA SER A 142 15.42 24.67 -6.57
C SER A 142 14.57 25.94 -6.66
N LEU A 143 13.45 25.99 -5.92
CA LEU A 143 12.58 27.16 -5.84
C LEU A 143 13.33 28.39 -5.32
N ILE A 144 14.06 28.28 -4.22
CA ILE A 144 14.82 29.41 -3.65
C ILE A 144 15.87 29.89 -4.66
N ASN A 145 16.56 28.98 -5.35
CA ASN A 145 17.52 29.33 -6.38
C ASN A 145 16.87 30.07 -7.56
N GLU A 146 15.67 29.66 -7.99
CA GLU A 146 14.91 30.40 -8.99
C GLU A 146 14.51 31.80 -8.49
N TYR A 147 13.94 31.91 -7.28
CA TYR A 147 13.52 33.19 -6.72
C TYR A 147 14.68 34.18 -6.55
N LEU A 148 15.87 33.71 -6.17
CA LEU A 148 17.06 34.56 -6.02
C LEU A 148 17.64 35.01 -7.37
N THR A 149 17.53 34.19 -8.41
CA THR A 149 18.05 34.52 -9.75
C THR A 149 17.11 35.43 -10.55
N ARG A 150 15.82 35.50 -10.20
CA ARG A 150 14.83 36.38 -10.84
C ARG A 150 15.04 37.84 -10.40
N PRO A 151 14.83 38.83 -11.30
CA PRO A 151 14.86 40.24 -10.93
C PRO A 151 13.71 40.58 -9.98
N VAL A 152 13.95 41.48 -9.01
CA VAL A 152 13.05 41.82 -7.89
C VAL A 152 11.78 42.59 -8.31
N LEU A 153 11.55 42.80 -9.61
CA LEU A 153 10.43 43.59 -10.10
C LEU A 153 9.15 42.75 -10.16
N CYS A 154 8.02 43.33 -9.74
CA CYS A 154 6.71 42.69 -9.86
C CYS A 154 6.44 42.25 -11.32
N PRO A 155 5.69 41.16 -11.55
CA PRO A 155 5.40 40.60 -12.88
C PRO A 155 5.03 41.63 -13.97
N PRO A 156 4.19 42.66 -13.73
CA PRO A 156 3.87 43.66 -14.76
C PRO A 156 5.05 44.55 -15.17
N PHE A 157 6.06 44.73 -14.32
CA PHE A 157 7.22 45.61 -14.58
C PHE A 157 8.50 44.86 -14.97
N VAL A 158 8.44 43.53 -15.11
CA VAL A 158 9.57 42.67 -15.50
C VAL A 158 10.18 43.07 -16.85
N VAL A 159 9.39 43.65 -17.76
CA VAL A 159 9.84 44.06 -19.10
C VAL A 159 10.78 45.28 -19.06
N LEU A 160 10.73 46.09 -18.01
CA LEU A 160 11.60 47.28 -17.88
C LEU A 160 13.07 46.90 -17.64
N TYR A 161 13.32 45.77 -16.97
CA TYR A 161 14.68 45.28 -16.69
C TYR A 161 15.51 45.00 -17.96
N PRO A 162 15.05 44.18 -18.93
CA PRO A 162 15.77 43.98 -20.19
C PRO A 162 15.83 45.25 -21.05
N LEU A 163 14.84 46.15 -20.96
CA LEU A 163 14.81 47.40 -21.71
C LEU A 163 15.92 48.37 -21.26
N LEU A 164 16.13 48.49 -19.94
CA LEU A 164 17.25 49.26 -19.37
C LEU A 164 18.62 48.63 -19.68
N LEU A 165 18.70 47.30 -19.69
CA LEU A 165 19.89 46.55 -20.12
C LEU A 165 20.24 46.81 -21.59
N LEU A 166 19.23 46.83 -22.47
CA LEU A 166 19.37 47.14 -23.89
C LEU A 166 19.88 48.57 -24.10
N VAL A 167 19.29 49.54 -23.41
CA VAL A 167 19.72 50.95 -23.47
C VAL A 167 21.17 51.10 -22.98
N ARG A 168 21.54 50.43 -21.88
CA ARG A 168 22.92 50.43 -21.37
C ARG A 168 23.91 49.75 -22.31
N TYR A 169 23.49 48.68 -22.98
CA TYR A 169 24.30 47.98 -23.98
C TYR A 169 24.58 48.85 -25.21
N ILE A 170 23.60 49.64 -25.64
CA ILE A 170 23.74 50.57 -26.77
C ILE A 170 24.58 51.81 -26.38
N CYS A 171 24.43 52.32 -25.14
CA CYS A 171 25.09 53.56 -24.71
C CYS A 171 26.50 53.37 -24.10
N CYS A 172 26.83 52.19 -23.56
CA CYS A 172 28.11 51.94 -22.88
C CYS A 172 28.78 50.67 -23.40
N LYS A 173 29.98 50.81 -24.01
CA LYS A 173 30.82 49.68 -24.45
C LYS A 173 31.16 48.76 -23.26
N ARG A 174 30.57 47.56 -23.28
CA ARG A 174 30.97 46.29 -22.64
C ARG A 174 31.95 46.42 -21.45
N GLY A 175 31.50 47.05 -20.37
CA GLY A 175 32.14 46.96 -19.07
C GLY A 175 31.70 45.65 -18.42
N ASN A 176 32.67 44.73 -18.29
CA ASN A 176 32.71 43.42 -17.65
C ASN A 176 31.40 42.85 -17.11
N ASP A 177 31.17 41.60 -17.51
CA ASP A 177 30.13 40.67 -17.05
C ASP A 177 29.40 41.18 -15.82
N GLN A 178 28.09 41.39 -15.95
CA GLN A 178 27.21 41.25 -14.81
C GLN A 178 27.59 39.91 -14.18
N ASP A 179 28.42 39.96 -13.13
CA ASP A 179 28.55 38.90 -12.16
C ASP A 179 27.10 38.53 -11.89
N ARG A 180 26.64 37.40 -12.45
CA ARG A 180 25.47 36.73 -11.91
C ARG A 180 25.85 36.57 -10.47
N LYS A 181 25.30 37.42 -9.60
CA LYS A 181 25.54 37.35 -8.17
C LYS A 181 25.06 35.96 -7.81
N ASN A 182 25.99 35.01 -7.76
CA ASN A 182 25.70 33.67 -7.35
C ASN A 182 25.49 33.80 -5.85
N TYR A 183 24.23 34.00 -5.45
CA TYR A 183 23.84 34.19 -4.05
C TYR A 183 24.34 33.03 -3.17
N PHE A 184 24.61 31.88 -3.77
CA PHE A 184 25.16 30.68 -3.12
C PHE A 184 26.69 30.57 -3.15
N LYS A 185 27.41 31.47 -3.83
CA LYS A 185 28.89 31.44 -3.91
C LYS A 185 29.48 32.60 -3.13
N ARG A 186 30.07 32.30 -1.98
CA ARG A 186 30.82 33.27 -1.18
C ARG A 186 32.32 33.02 -1.36
N LYS A 187 33.06 34.02 -1.81
CA LYS A 187 34.53 33.99 -1.80
C LYS A 187 35.02 34.32 -0.38
N LEU A 188 35.76 33.40 0.23
CA LEU A 188 36.51 33.65 1.45
C LEU A 188 37.79 34.43 1.06
N LYS A 189 38.02 35.58 1.69
CA LYS A 189 39.20 36.43 1.39
C LYS A 189 40.44 36.03 2.20
N ASN A 190 40.24 35.42 3.37
CA ASN A 190 41.32 35.06 4.27
C ASN A 190 41.60 33.55 4.18
N THR A 191 42.81 33.19 3.74
CA THR A 191 43.27 31.80 3.64
C THR A 191 43.38 31.12 5.00
N GLU A 192 43.57 31.88 6.08
CA GLU A 192 43.65 31.33 7.43
C GLU A 192 42.29 30.80 7.92
N HIS A 193 41.22 31.60 7.79
CA HIS A 193 39.86 31.15 8.13
C HIS A 193 39.37 29.98 7.28
N GLU A 194 39.82 29.88 6.03
CA GLU A 194 39.54 28.71 5.19
C GLU A 194 40.18 27.44 5.76
N ARG A 195 41.44 27.53 6.25
CA ARG A 195 42.11 26.41 6.91
C ARG A 195 41.43 26.02 8.21
N GLU A 196 41.04 26.99 9.03
CA GLU A 196 40.30 26.74 10.28
C GLU A 196 38.97 26.03 10.01
N LEU A 197 38.22 26.44 8.97
CA LEU A 197 36.96 25.80 8.58
C LEU A 197 37.17 24.34 8.15
N ILE A 198 38.21 24.06 7.36
CA ILE A 198 38.54 22.70 6.93
C ILE A 198 38.97 21.83 8.12
N GLN A 199 39.77 22.38 9.03
CA GLN A 199 40.17 21.68 10.25
C GLN A 199 38.96 21.35 11.12
N TRP A 200 38.04 22.31 11.29
CA TRP A 200 36.79 22.10 12.01
C TRP A 200 35.93 21.01 11.35
N GLU A 201 35.76 21.04 10.04
CA GLU A 201 35.01 20.01 9.29
C GLU A 201 35.61 18.61 9.51
N ASN A 202 36.94 18.49 9.42
CA ASN A 202 37.64 17.21 9.61
C ASN A 202 37.46 16.66 11.03
N VAL A 203 37.53 17.51 12.06
CA VAL A 203 37.33 17.10 13.46
C VAL A 203 35.90 16.57 13.67
N ILE A 204 34.90 17.30 13.18
CA ILE A 204 33.49 16.89 13.30
C ILE A 204 33.22 15.59 12.51
N ALA A 205 33.80 15.47 11.31
CA ALA A 205 33.68 14.25 10.51
C ALA A 205 34.27 13.03 11.23
N TYR A 206 35.44 13.20 11.87
CA TYR A 206 36.09 12.15 12.65
C TYR A 206 35.24 11.74 13.86
N GLU A 207 34.74 12.70 14.64
CA GLU A 207 33.86 12.43 15.79
C GLU A 207 32.59 11.67 15.39
N TYR A 208 31.99 12.04 14.26
CA TYR A 208 30.81 11.34 13.74
C TYR A 208 31.14 9.89 13.36
N GLN A 209 32.26 9.69 12.66
CA GLN A 209 32.71 8.35 12.26
C GLN A 209 33.01 7.46 13.47
N GLN A 210 33.62 8.01 14.53
CA GLN A 210 33.88 7.30 15.76
C GLN A 210 32.59 6.89 16.48
N LYS A 211 31.62 7.80 16.61
CA LYS A 211 30.31 7.46 17.20
C LYS A 211 29.58 6.37 16.42
N LEU A 212 29.76 6.34 15.10
CA LEU A 212 29.16 5.31 14.26
C LEU A 212 29.82 3.94 14.50
N SER A 213 31.16 3.89 14.60
CA SER A 213 31.87 2.64 14.91
C SER A 213 31.52 2.13 16.31
N GLU A 214 31.48 3.02 17.32
CA GLU A 214 31.09 2.63 18.69
C GLU A 214 29.67 2.04 18.74
N ASN A 215 28.70 2.65 18.03
CA ASN A 215 27.35 2.10 17.95
C ASN A 215 27.29 0.74 17.22
N LEU A 216 28.17 0.54 16.23
CA LEU A 216 28.25 -0.73 15.51
C LEU A 216 28.84 -1.81 16.41
N ASP A 217 29.92 -1.50 17.14
CA ASP A 217 30.57 -2.40 18.08
C ASP A 217 29.60 -2.82 19.21
N ILE A 218 28.85 -1.87 19.78
CA ILE A 218 27.81 -2.17 20.78
C ILE A 218 26.75 -3.13 20.22
N LYS A 219 26.30 -2.93 18.96
CA LYS A 219 25.33 -3.84 18.33
C LYS A 219 25.92 -5.24 18.10
N VAL A 220 27.18 -5.32 17.70
CA VAL A 220 27.90 -6.59 17.51
C VAL A 220 28.04 -7.33 18.83
N ASP A 221 28.40 -6.64 19.91
CA ASP A 221 28.51 -7.23 21.24
C ASP A 221 27.16 -7.75 21.76
N ILE A 222 26.09 -6.98 21.58
CA ILE A 222 24.73 -7.44 21.92
C ILE A 222 24.35 -8.68 21.11
N SER A 223 24.63 -8.70 19.80
CA SER A 223 24.38 -9.88 18.96
C SER A 223 25.17 -11.10 19.42
N ASN A 224 26.44 -10.94 19.79
CA ASN A 224 27.28 -12.02 20.30
C ASN A 224 26.78 -12.57 21.63
N GLU A 225 26.34 -11.71 22.54
CA GLU A 225 25.74 -12.11 23.83
C GLU A 225 24.39 -12.84 23.64
N ILE A 226 23.60 -12.44 22.65
CA ILE A 226 22.36 -13.17 22.31
C ILE A 226 22.69 -14.55 21.75
N LEU A 227 23.69 -14.65 20.86
CA LEU A 227 24.12 -15.93 20.29
C LEU A 227 24.60 -16.90 21.37
N SER A 228 25.44 -16.45 22.31
CA SER A 228 25.94 -17.29 23.40
C SER A 228 24.80 -17.83 24.29
N ARG A 229 23.78 -16.99 24.56
CA ARG A 229 22.59 -17.42 25.32
C ARG A 229 21.76 -18.46 24.58
N ILE A 230 21.60 -18.30 23.26
CA ILE A 230 20.88 -19.26 22.42
C ILE A 230 21.62 -20.60 22.39
N GLU A 231 22.94 -20.58 22.19
CA GLU A 231 23.78 -21.79 22.21
C GLU A 231 23.63 -22.54 23.54
N LEU A 232 23.70 -21.82 24.66
CA LEU A 232 23.54 -22.41 25.99
C LEU A 232 22.12 -22.98 26.21
N GLN A 233 21.07 -22.31 25.71
CA GLN A 233 19.72 -22.86 25.75
C GLN A 233 19.58 -24.11 24.87
N GLN A 234 20.23 -24.12 23.71
CA GLN A 234 20.20 -25.25 22.79
C GLN A 234 20.91 -26.48 23.39
N GLU A 235 22.05 -26.29 24.06
CA GLU A 235 22.74 -27.36 24.80
C GLU A 235 21.88 -27.91 25.96
N LYS A 236 21.22 -27.03 26.72
CA LYS A 236 20.26 -27.43 27.77
C LYS A 236 19.07 -28.21 27.21
N MET A 237 18.55 -27.78 26.06
CA MET A 237 17.43 -28.44 25.39
C MET A 237 17.86 -29.82 24.85
N GLN A 238 19.04 -29.92 24.25
CA GLN A 238 19.60 -31.19 23.79
C GLN A 238 19.85 -32.17 24.94
N SER A 239 20.43 -31.71 26.05
CA SER A 239 20.65 -32.55 27.23
C SER A 239 19.33 -33.01 27.87
N SER A 240 18.32 -32.14 27.95
CA SER A 240 16.97 -32.52 28.39
C SER A 240 16.31 -33.54 27.46
N HIS A 241 16.47 -33.38 26.15
CA HIS A 241 15.95 -34.33 25.16
C HIS A 241 16.64 -35.70 25.27
N LEU A 242 17.97 -35.73 25.46
CA LEU A 242 18.72 -36.97 25.68
C LEU A 242 18.27 -37.67 26.96
N ALA A 243 18.13 -36.94 28.06
CA ALA A 243 17.61 -37.49 29.31
C ALA A 243 16.20 -38.06 29.13
N MET A 244 15.32 -37.39 28.38
CA MET A 244 13.98 -37.89 28.07
C MET A 244 14.02 -39.17 27.22
N GLN A 245 14.92 -39.25 26.23
CA GLN A 245 15.12 -40.47 25.45
C GLN A 245 15.59 -41.64 26.31
N ASP A 246 16.51 -41.41 27.24
CA ASP A 246 16.98 -42.44 28.17
C ASP A 246 15.87 -42.92 29.11
N GLN A 247 15.02 -42.01 29.60
CA GLN A 247 13.83 -42.36 30.37
C GLN A 247 12.86 -43.22 29.56
N ILE A 248 12.57 -42.84 28.31
CA ILE A 248 11.69 -43.61 27.41
C ILE A 248 12.29 -45.00 27.15
N LYS A 249 13.59 -45.08 26.85
CA LYS A 249 14.29 -46.34 26.62
C LYS A 249 14.19 -47.26 27.85
N TRP A 250 14.41 -46.71 29.05
CA TRP A 250 14.26 -47.44 30.29
C TRP A 250 12.83 -47.97 30.50
N ILE A 251 11.81 -47.14 30.22
CA ILE A 251 10.40 -47.56 30.30
C ILE A 251 10.13 -48.72 29.33
N VAL A 252 10.57 -48.60 28.08
CA VAL A 252 10.40 -49.63 27.04
C VAL A 252 11.09 -50.94 27.44
N ASP A 253 12.32 -50.89 27.93
CA ASP A 253 13.06 -52.08 28.37
C ASP A 253 12.40 -52.73 29.59
N THR A 254 11.84 -51.93 30.50
CA THR A 254 11.11 -52.42 31.68
C THR A 254 9.81 -53.11 31.27
N LEU A 255 9.04 -52.52 30.36
CA LEU A 255 7.83 -53.13 29.79
C LEU A 255 8.14 -54.40 29.00
N ARG A 256 9.24 -54.42 28.24
CA ARG A 256 9.71 -55.62 27.54
C ARG A 256 10.05 -56.74 28.52
N LYS A 257 10.78 -56.43 29.61
CA LYS A 257 11.10 -57.40 30.67
C LYS A 257 9.84 -57.93 31.36
N SER A 258 8.88 -57.08 31.71
CA SER A 258 7.63 -57.51 32.35
C SER A 258 6.78 -58.38 31.42
N HIS A 259 6.68 -58.04 30.13
CA HIS A 259 5.99 -58.87 29.14
C HIS A 259 6.66 -60.24 28.98
N THR A 260 8.00 -60.32 28.97
CA THR A 260 8.71 -61.61 28.95
C THR A 260 8.55 -62.42 30.24
N ALA A 261 8.37 -61.76 31.40
CA ALA A 261 8.07 -62.44 32.65
C ALA A 261 6.63 -62.97 32.68
N GLN A 262 5.67 -62.24 32.11
CA GLN A 262 4.27 -62.65 32.04
C GLN A 262 4.05 -63.81 31.05
N THR A 263 4.74 -63.83 29.91
CA THR A 263 4.71 -64.99 29.01
C THR A 263 5.36 -66.22 29.65
N ARG A 264 6.45 -66.05 30.41
CA ARG A 264 7.07 -67.14 31.18
C ARG A 264 6.16 -67.65 32.31
N GLY A 265 5.44 -66.76 33.00
CA GLY A 265 4.46 -67.10 34.04
C GLY A 265 3.21 -67.80 33.49
N LYS A 266 2.73 -67.43 32.29
CA LYS A 266 1.59 -68.10 31.64
C LYS A 266 1.93 -69.50 31.14
N VAL A 267 3.16 -69.73 30.67
CA VAL A 267 3.67 -71.08 30.35
C VAL A 267 3.78 -71.94 31.60
N SER A 268 4.17 -71.37 32.75
CA SER A 268 4.24 -72.11 34.01
C SER A 268 2.87 -72.35 34.66
N GLY A 269 1.92 -71.42 34.51
CA GLY A 269 0.58 -71.50 35.10
C GLY A 269 -0.43 -72.35 34.33
N ALA A 270 -0.18 -72.63 33.05
CA ALA A 270 -0.98 -73.57 32.25
C ALA A 270 -0.75 -75.04 32.63
N ILE A 271 0.20 -75.34 33.52
CA ILE A 271 0.50 -76.70 33.98
C ILE A 271 -0.29 -77.07 35.26
N GLN A 272 -0.90 -76.12 35.98
CA GLN A 272 -1.25 -76.34 37.40
C GLN A 272 -2.66 -75.92 37.87
N ARG A 273 -3.74 -76.12 37.10
CA ARG A 273 -5.11 -75.97 37.67
C ARG A 273 -6.13 -76.92 37.05
N ASP A 274 -6.43 -78.00 37.80
CA ASP A 274 -7.77 -78.55 37.99
C ASP A 274 -8.10 -78.51 39.50
N PRO A 275 -9.37 -78.28 39.93
CA PRO A 275 -9.71 -77.83 41.28
C PRO A 275 -10.45 -78.89 42.13
N GLU A 276 -10.28 -78.87 43.46
CA GLU A 276 -11.12 -79.62 44.40
C GLU A 276 -11.75 -78.72 45.48
N GLU A 277 -12.84 -79.25 46.03
CA GLU A 277 -14.05 -78.60 46.55
C GLU A 277 -13.99 -77.99 47.96
N MET A 278 -14.85 -76.97 48.13
CA MET A 278 -15.83 -76.70 49.19
C MET A 278 -15.74 -77.43 50.56
N SER A 279 -15.66 -76.59 51.61
CA SER A 279 -16.30 -76.69 52.94
C SER A 279 -15.38 -76.86 54.17
N CYS A 280 -14.98 -75.73 54.77
CA CYS A 280 -15.34 -75.24 56.12
C CYS A 280 -14.51 -74.00 56.47
#